data_AF-A0A0P7KJJ2-F1
#
_entry.id   AF-A0A0P7KJJ2-F1
#
_cell.length_a   1.000
_cell.length_b   1.000
_cell.length_c   1.000
_cell.angle_alpha   90.00
_cell.angle_beta   90.00
_cell.angle_gamma   90.00
#
_symmetry.space_group_name_H-M   'P 1'
#
loop_
_entity.id
_entity.type
_entity.pdbx_description
1 polymer ?
#
loop_
_entity_poly.entity_id
_entity_poly.type
_entity_poly.pdbx_seq_one_letter_code
_entity_poly.pdbx_strand_id
1 'polypeptide(L)'
;MKPEHKRMSRMMGYTLTLGGYDAWEGFSLVAMARMTPEERAALAWAAMRSLDTPEQAELVAESVLKPADYPLPTFLSPLADARWHASLATTKERKAYALAHYEALSPREQMAFRKHISEVEIAT
;
A
#
# COMPACT_ATOMS: atom_id res chain seq x y z
N MET A 1 -23.18 1.38 -24.04
CA MET A 1 -21.83 0.98 -23.58
C MET A 1 -20.85 1.10 -24.74
N LYS A 2 -19.68 1.72 -24.54
CA LYS A 2 -18.68 1.87 -25.60
C LYS A 2 -18.08 0.51 -26.03
N PRO A 3 -17.59 0.35 -27.28
CA PRO A 3 -17.06 -0.93 -27.75
C PRO A 3 -15.91 -1.50 -26.89
N GLU A 4 -15.04 -0.65 -26.36
CA GLU A 4 -13.96 -0.98 -25.42
C GLU A 4 -14.50 -1.53 -24.10
N HIS A 5 -15.50 -0.89 -23.50
CA HIS A 5 -16.15 -1.35 -22.28
C HIS A 5 -16.86 -2.70 -22.49
N LYS A 6 -17.52 -2.90 -23.65
CA LYS A 6 -18.14 -4.19 -24.00
C LYS A 6 -17.12 -5.32 -24.13
N ARG A 7 -15.88 -5.01 -24.56
CA ARG A 7 -14.80 -5.99 -24.64
C ARG A 7 -14.24 -6.31 -23.27
N MET A 8 -14.03 -5.30 -22.42
CA MET A 8 -13.58 -5.51 -21.03
C MET A 8 -14.57 -6.31 -20.20
N SER A 9 -15.88 -6.05 -20.33
CA SER A 9 -16.92 -6.85 -19.66
C SER A 9 -16.87 -8.32 -20.08
N ARG A 10 -16.62 -8.61 -21.37
CA ARG A 10 -16.43 -9.99 -21.84
C ARG A 10 -15.14 -10.61 -21.30
N MET A 11 -14.04 -9.86 -21.26
CA MET A 11 -12.79 -10.32 -20.68
C MET A 11 -12.98 -10.73 -19.21
N MET A 12 -13.67 -9.91 -18.42
CA MET A 12 -14.02 -10.23 -17.04
C MET A 12 -14.81 -11.56 -16.96
N GLY A 13 -15.79 -11.75 -17.85
CA GLY A 13 -16.54 -13.01 -17.93
C GLY A 13 -15.66 -14.22 -18.20
N TYR A 14 -14.68 -14.11 -19.11
CA TYR A 14 -13.72 -15.18 -19.36
C TYR A 14 -12.79 -15.44 -18.18
N THR A 15 -12.29 -14.38 -17.53
CA THR A 15 -11.47 -14.50 -16.32
C THR A 15 -12.21 -15.25 -15.21
N LEU A 16 -13.49 -14.90 -14.99
CA LEU A 16 -14.36 -15.61 -14.04
C LEU A 16 -14.58 -17.08 -14.43
N THR A 17 -14.75 -17.36 -15.72
CA THR A 17 -14.96 -18.73 -16.23
C THR A 17 -13.73 -19.62 -16.05
N LEU A 18 -12.53 -19.07 -16.29
CA LEU A 18 -11.28 -19.82 -16.16
C LEU A 18 -10.93 -20.10 -14.70
N GLY A 19 -11.25 -19.18 -13.78
CA GLY A 19 -11.10 -19.38 -12.34
C GLY A 19 -9.65 -19.68 -11.91
N GLY A 20 -8.89 -18.64 -11.57
CA GLY A 20 -7.52 -18.84 -11.07
C GLY A 20 -6.70 -17.56 -11.09
N TYR A 21 -5.63 -17.50 -10.30
CA TYR A 21 -4.79 -16.31 -10.18
C TYR A 21 -4.15 -15.90 -11.51
N ASP A 22 -3.69 -16.86 -12.33
CA ASP A 22 -3.10 -16.57 -13.65
C ASP A 22 -4.07 -15.85 -14.60
N ALA A 23 -5.36 -16.21 -14.57
CA ALA A 23 -6.38 -15.56 -15.38
C ALA A 23 -6.65 -14.12 -14.90
N TRP A 24 -6.56 -13.87 -13.58
CA TRP A 24 -6.66 -12.54 -12.98
C TRP A 24 -5.41 -11.70 -13.22
N GLU A 25 -4.22 -12.30 -13.26
CA GLU A 25 -2.98 -11.63 -13.65
C GLU A 25 -3.05 -11.18 -15.12
N GLY A 26 -3.48 -12.07 -16.02
CA GLY A 26 -3.75 -11.72 -17.41
C GLY A 26 -4.80 -10.61 -17.57
N PHE A 27 -5.87 -10.64 -16.76
CA PHE A 27 -6.87 -9.57 -16.72
C PHE A 27 -6.25 -8.23 -16.32
N SER A 28 -5.35 -8.21 -15.32
CA SER A 28 -4.66 -6.99 -14.88
C SER A 28 -3.89 -6.33 -16.02
N LEU A 29 -3.13 -7.13 -16.81
CA LEU A 29 -2.39 -6.63 -17.98
C LEU A 29 -3.32 -6.01 -19.03
N VAL A 30 -4.45 -6.66 -19.32
CA VAL A 30 -5.43 -6.14 -20.28
C VAL A 30 -6.11 -4.88 -19.75
N ALA A 31 -6.45 -4.83 -18.46
CA ALA A 31 -7.03 -3.65 -17.81
C ALA A 31 -6.06 -2.45 -17.88
N MET A 32 -4.76 -2.66 -17.66
CA MET A 32 -3.74 -1.62 -17.82
C MET A 32 -3.72 -1.04 -19.24
N ALA A 33 -3.86 -1.89 -20.26
CA ALA A 33 -3.80 -1.46 -21.66
C ALA A 33 -5.10 -0.83 -22.18
N ARG A 34 -6.25 -1.10 -21.55
CA ARG A 34 -7.58 -0.83 -22.14
C ARG A 34 -8.51 0.04 -21.29
N MET A 35 -8.24 0.20 -20.00
CA MET A 35 -9.02 1.04 -19.08
C MET A 35 -8.23 2.29 -18.71
N THR A 36 -8.92 3.36 -18.32
CA THR A 36 -8.26 4.54 -17.75
C THR A 36 -7.75 4.26 -16.33
N PRO A 37 -6.80 5.05 -15.80
CA PRO A 37 -6.38 4.95 -14.40
C PRO A 37 -7.56 5.02 -13.41
N GLU A 38 -8.52 5.92 -13.66
CA GLU A 38 -9.69 6.12 -12.82
C GLU A 38 -10.63 4.91 -12.85
N GLU A 39 -10.85 4.33 -14.03
CA GLU A 39 -11.66 3.10 -14.18
C GLU A 39 -11.02 1.92 -13.44
N ARG A 40 -9.70 1.78 -13.49
CA ARG A 40 -8.98 0.72 -12.75
C ARG A 40 -9.06 0.93 -11.24
N ALA A 41 -8.87 2.16 -10.78
CA ALA A 41 -8.96 2.50 -9.37
C ALA A 41 -10.37 2.24 -8.82
N ALA A 42 -11.41 2.62 -9.57
CA ALA A 42 -12.80 2.36 -9.21
C ALA A 42 -13.12 0.85 -9.16
N LEU A 43 -12.61 0.08 -10.13
CA LEU A 43 -12.76 -1.38 -10.14
C LEU A 43 -12.08 -2.04 -8.93
N ALA A 44 -10.85 -1.65 -8.62
CA ALA A 44 -10.12 -2.17 -7.47
C ALA A 44 -10.84 -1.84 -6.15
N TRP A 45 -11.31 -0.60 -6.01
CA TRP A 45 -12.12 -0.17 -4.86
C TRP A 45 -13.40 -0.98 -4.74
N ALA A 46 -14.15 -1.16 -5.83
CA ALA A 46 -15.40 -1.92 -5.82
C ALA A 46 -15.18 -3.39 -5.46
N ALA A 47 -14.12 -4.01 -5.99
CA ALA A 47 -13.73 -5.38 -5.66
C ALA A 47 -13.37 -5.50 -4.17
N MET A 48 -12.52 -4.61 -3.63
CA MET A 48 -12.17 -4.62 -2.20
C MET A 48 -13.38 -4.37 -1.31
N ARG A 49 -14.31 -3.50 -1.71
CA ARG A 49 -15.53 -3.19 -0.94
C ARG A 49 -16.52 -4.34 -0.86
N SER A 50 -16.42 -5.28 -1.81
CA SER A 50 -17.29 -6.46 -1.91
C SER A 50 -16.82 -7.65 -1.05
N LEU A 51 -15.67 -7.55 -0.39
CA LEU A 51 -15.16 -8.57 0.52
C LEU A 51 -15.98 -8.59 1.82
N ASP A 52 -16.14 -9.78 2.40
CA ASP A 52 -17.04 -10.01 3.54
C ASP A 52 -16.51 -9.37 4.84
N THR A 53 -15.19 -9.23 4.95
CA THR A 53 -14.52 -8.77 6.17
C THR A 53 -13.44 -7.72 5.86
N PRO A 54 -13.23 -6.75 6.76
CA PRO A 54 -12.09 -5.83 6.66
C PRO A 54 -10.74 -6.55 6.53
N GLU A 55 -10.56 -7.66 7.24
CA GLU A 55 -9.33 -8.45 7.27
C GLU A 55 -9.00 -9.06 5.89
N GLN A 56 -10.02 -9.49 5.13
CA GLN A 56 -9.81 -9.94 3.75
C GLN A 56 -9.32 -8.81 2.84
N ALA A 57 -9.88 -7.60 2.99
CA ALA A 57 -9.44 -6.45 2.22
C ALA A 57 -8.01 -6.03 2.57
N GLU A 58 -7.65 -6.10 3.85
CA GLU A 58 -6.27 -5.86 4.32
C GLU A 58 -5.30 -6.90 3.75
N LEU A 59 -5.63 -8.19 3.78
CA LEU A 59 -4.79 -9.25 3.22
C LEU A 59 -4.56 -9.06 1.71
N VAL A 60 -5.60 -8.71 0.95
CA VAL A 60 -5.46 -8.40 -0.48
C VAL A 60 -4.57 -7.18 -0.68
N ALA A 61 -4.76 -6.10 0.09
CA ALA A 61 -3.91 -4.92 0.02
C ALA A 61 -2.45 -5.26 0.33
N GLU A 62 -2.17 -5.98 1.42
CA GLU A 62 -0.82 -6.43 1.79
C GLU A 62 -0.18 -7.30 0.70
N SER A 63 -0.95 -8.15 0.00
CA SER A 63 -0.42 -8.99 -1.07
C SER A 63 0.00 -8.22 -2.33
N VAL A 64 -0.58 -7.03 -2.56
CA VAL A 64 -0.31 -6.19 -3.74
C VAL A 64 0.70 -5.10 -3.42
N LEU A 65 0.70 -4.60 -2.18
CA LEU A 65 1.68 -3.64 -1.69
C LEU A 65 3.01 -4.37 -1.48
N LYS A 66 4.04 -4.03 -2.27
CA LYS A 66 5.39 -4.46 -1.95
C LYS A 66 5.81 -3.81 -0.63
N PRO A 67 6.33 -4.58 0.35
CA PRO A 67 7.04 -3.99 1.48
C PRO A 67 8.07 -3.00 0.96
N ALA A 68 8.27 -1.89 1.66
CA ALA A 68 9.52 -1.19 1.50
C ALA A 68 10.60 -2.20 1.94
N ASP A 69 11.40 -2.68 1.00
CA ASP A 69 12.56 -3.54 1.33
C ASP A 69 13.33 -2.94 2.51
N TYR A 70 14.11 -3.78 3.22
CA TYR A 70 14.93 -3.34 4.35
C TYR A 70 15.56 -1.98 4.09
N PRO A 71 15.60 -1.05 5.08
CA PRO A 71 16.29 0.20 4.91
C PRO A 71 17.68 -0.09 4.32
N LEU A 72 17.94 0.46 3.13
CA LEU A 72 19.19 0.26 2.41
C LEU A 72 20.36 0.58 3.35
N PRO A 73 21.54 -0.06 3.19
CA PRO A 73 22.74 0.33 3.93
C PRO A 73 22.87 1.84 3.85
N THR A 74 22.96 2.52 5.00
CA THR A 74 22.93 3.98 5.04
C THR A 74 24.13 4.53 4.27
N PHE A 75 23.92 4.90 3.01
CA PHE A 75 25.04 5.25 2.12
C PHE A 75 25.56 6.64 2.46
N LEU A 76 24.72 7.56 2.98
CA LEU A 76 25.07 8.95 3.24
C LEU A 76 24.42 9.59 4.49
N SER A 77 23.14 9.34 4.80
CA SER A 77 22.46 9.96 5.95
C SER A 77 21.31 9.09 6.50
N PRO A 78 21.42 8.58 7.74
CA PRO A 78 20.40 7.73 8.33
C PRO A 78 18.99 8.34 8.34
N LEU A 79 18.88 9.66 8.49
CA LEU A 79 17.58 10.35 8.48
C LEU A 79 16.99 10.47 7.06
N ALA A 80 17.84 10.70 6.05
CA ALA A 80 17.38 10.74 4.66
C ALA A 80 16.89 9.36 4.20
N ASP A 81 17.61 8.32 4.57
CA ASP A 81 17.28 6.93 4.26
C ASP A 81 15.99 6.49 4.98
N ALA A 82 15.86 6.83 6.27
CA ALA A 82 14.64 6.58 7.04
C ALA A 82 13.42 7.33 6.46
N ARG A 83 13.60 8.56 5.96
CA ARG A 83 12.53 9.32 5.29
C ARG A 83 12.13 8.69 3.95
N TRP A 84 13.11 8.26 3.16
CA TRP A 84 12.85 7.57 1.90
C TRP A 84 12.08 6.26 2.15
N HIS A 85 12.54 5.43 3.08
CA HIS A 85 11.84 4.21 3.48
C HIS A 85 10.42 4.49 3.99
N ALA A 86 10.26 5.48 4.89
CA ALA A 86 8.95 5.88 5.39
C ALA A 86 7.99 6.35 4.28
N SER A 87 8.49 6.91 3.17
CA SER A 87 7.64 7.32 2.05
C SER A 87 7.01 6.13 1.30
N LEU A 88 7.67 4.97 1.32
CA LEU A 88 7.25 3.74 0.63
C LEU A 88 6.54 2.75 1.56
N ALA A 89 6.85 2.78 2.86
CA ALA A 89 6.32 1.84 3.85
C ALA A 89 4.80 1.99 4.08
N THR A 90 4.14 0.88 4.39
CA THR A 90 2.75 0.80 4.83
C THR A 90 2.55 1.46 6.21
N THR A 91 1.31 1.78 6.58
CA THR A 91 1.00 2.36 7.91
C THR A 91 1.42 1.43 9.05
N LYS A 92 1.26 0.12 8.88
CA LYS A 92 1.65 -0.90 9.86
C LYS A 92 3.16 -0.90 10.09
N GLU A 93 3.93 -0.91 9.01
CA GLU A 93 5.40 -0.83 9.07
C GLU A 93 5.88 0.48 9.71
N ARG A 94 5.31 1.63 9.33
CA ARG A 94 5.67 2.92 9.93
C ARG A 94 5.47 2.92 11.45
N LYS A 95 4.34 2.39 11.92
CA LYS A 95 4.04 2.29 13.36
C LYS A 95 5.01 1.34 14.07
N ALA A 96 5.26 0.18 13.49
CA ALA A 96 6.15 -0.83 14.07
C ALA A 96 7.59 -0.29 14.18
N TYR A 97 8.13 0.27 13.09
CA TYR A 97 9.49 0.82 13.09
C TYR A 97 9.61 2.06 13.98
N ALA A 98 8.63 2.96 13.98
CA ALA A 98 8.66 4.12 14.87
C ALA A 98 8.69 3.70 16.35
N LEU A 99 7.87 2.71 16.75
CA LEU A 99 7.84 2.20 18.12
C LEU A 99 9.17 1.51 18.48
N ALA A 100 9.65 0.59 17.63
CA ALA A 100 10.90 -0.13 17.88
C ALA A 100 12.11 0.81 18.00
N HIS A 101 12.21 1.83 17.13
CA HIS A 101 13.28 2.82 17.22
C HIS A 101 13.15 3.69 18.46
N TYR A 102 11.95 4.09 18.85
CA TYR A 102 11.70 4.86 20.07
C TYR A 102 12.06 4.08 21.34
N GLU A 103 11.68 2.80 21.42
CA GLU A 103 11.97 1.93 22.56
C GLU A 103 13.47 1.64 22.72
N ALA A 104 14.23 1.67 21.63
CA ALA A 104 15.69 1.51 21.64
C ALA A 104 16.46 2.74 22.14
N LEU A 105 15.83 3.91 22.25
CA LEU A 105 16.45 5.14 22.78
C LEU A 105 16.63 5.08 24.30
N SER A 106 17.63 5.78 24.82
CA SER A 106 17.76 5.95 26.28
C SER A 106 16.57 6.72 26.87
N PRO A 107 16.26 6.56 28.17
CA PRO A 107 15.15 7.28 28.80
C PRO A 107 15.21 8.81 28.64
N ARG A 108 16.43 9.38 28.61
CA ARG A 108 16.65 10.82 28.37
C ARG A 108 16.27 11.22 26.94
N GLU A 109 16.66 10.42 25.96
CA GLU A 109 16.37 10.67 24.55
C GLU A 109 14.89 10.44 24.22
N GLN A 110 14.28 9.41 24.82
CA GLN A 110 12.83 9.19 24.77
C GLN A 110 12.04 10.43 25.24
N MET A 111 12.45 11.03 26.36
CA MET A 111 11.81 12.23 26.89
C MET A 111 12.03 13.45 25.97
N ALA A 112 13.23 13.61 25.41
CA ALA A 112 13.51 14.66 24.44
C ALA A 112 12.68 14.50 23.15
N PHE A 113 12.53 13.26 22.68
CA PHE A 113 11.69 12.92 21.52
C PHE A 113 10.22 13.23 21.77
N ARG A 114 9.69 12.82 22.94
CA ARG A 114 8.31 13.17 23.37
C ARG A 114 8.09 14.68 23.40
N LYS A 115 9.03 15.43 23.96
CA LYS A 115 8.94 16.89 24.02
C LYS A 115 8.85 17.51 22.62
N HIS A 116 9.70 17.06 21.69
CA HIS A 116 9.70 17.55 20.31
C HIS A 116 8.36 17.33 19.59
N ILE A 117 7.78 16.13 19.69
CA ILE A 117 6.49 15.83 19.01
C ILE A 117 5.32 16.58 19.65
N SER A 118 5.34 16.80 20.96
CA SER A 118 4.30 17.57 21.66
C SER A 118 4.34 19.07 21.34
N GLU A 119 5.52 19.63 21.07
CA GLU A 119 5.66 21.04 20.67
C GLU A 119 5.18 21.30 19.24
N VAL A 120 5.29 20.31 18.34
CA VAL A 120 4.82 20.40 16.95
C VAL A 120 3.28 20.39 16.84
N GLU A 121 2.57 19.66 17.71
CA GLU A 121 1.10 19.65 17.74
C GLU A 121 0.48 21.00 18.14
N ILE A 122 1.19 21.86 18.87
CA ILE A 122 0.65 23.14 19.37
C ILE A 122 0.74 24.26 18.31
N ALA A 123 1.52 24.07 17.25
CA ALA A 123 1.76 25.07 16.20
C ALA A 123 0.95 24.87 14.91
N THR A 124 -0.05 23.98 14.91
CA THR A 124 -0.93 23.69 13.75
C THR A 124 -2.37 24.06 14.05
#